data_AF-A0A4V2UX54-F1
#
_entry.id   AF-A0A4V2UX54-F1
#
_cell.length_a   1.000
_cell.length_b   1.000
_cell.length_c   1.000
_cell.angle_alpha   90.00
_cell.angle_beta   90.00
_cell.angle_gamma   90.00
#
_symmetry.space_group_name_H-M   'P 1'
#
loop_
_entity.id
_entity.type
_entity.pdbx_description
1 polymer ?
#
loop_
_entity_poly.entity_id
_entity_poly.type
_entity_poly.pdbx_seq_one_letter_code
_entity_poly.pdbx_strand_id
1 'polypeptide(L)'
;MIPDAPAQSSGRPLHACPGPDRNPRTPSFALPPGATDCHVHVFGPAARFPFSPQRSYTPEDCTFEDLMALHATLGISRAVIVHGGAHGTDNRATLDALDRAPDRLRGVAVIPSGLPRRDLEHMHARGMRGCRMSTVVSGGASFDHLQRLADETFDLGWHLVLHFNRAAELVDVAPRLQAIRSPFILDHMARIDGREGVGSPAFATLMRLLDTDRCYVKLASLYRLSAEPYPHRDMLPMIEAVVAARPDRVLWGSNWPHPICPVPMPNDGDIVDLIPLWLPDAQVQRLALVETPAILYGFGAIEQEK
;
A
#
# COMPACT_ATOMS: atom_id res chain seq x y z
N MET A 1 -46.33 17.07 -16.25
CA MET A 1 -45.71 16.52 -15.03
C MET A 1 -45.60 15.02 -15.24
N ILE A 2 -44.42 14.56 -15.66
CA ILE A 2 -44.09 13.13 -15.74
C ILE A 2 -43.38 12.83 -14.42
N PRO A 3 -43.85 11.86 -13.60
CA PRO A 3 -43.17 11.55 -12.36
C PRO A 3 -41.85 10.84 -12.66
N ASP A 4 -40.76 11.36 -12.10
CA ASP A 4 -39.44 10.75 -12.16
C ASP A 4 -39.49 9.33 -11.57
N ALA A 5 -39.03 8.36 -12.35
CA ALA A 5 -38.80 7.01 -11.88
C ALA A 5 -37.64 7.02 -10.87
N PRO A 6 -37.73 6.26 -9.75
CA PRO A 6 -36.62 6.16 -8.82
C PRO A 6 -35.43 5.51 -9.52
N ALA A 7 -34.28 6.19 -9.46
CA ALA A 7 -33.01 5.63 -9.92
C ALA A 7 -32.74 4.31 -9.19
N GLN A 8 -32.90 3.20 -9.90
CA GLN A 8 -32.51 1.89 -9.40
C GLN A 8 -30.99 1.91 -9.23
N SER A 9 -30.51 1.91 -7.98
CA SER A 9 -29.10 1.68 -7.71
C SER A 9 -28.80 0.23 -8.08
N SER A 10 -28.31 0.01 -9.29
CA SER A 10 -27.69 -1.26 -9.70
C SER A 10 -26.35 -1.41 -8.95
N GLY A 11 -26.44 -1.64 -7.64
CA GLY A 11 -25.28 -1.81 -6.78
C GLY A 11 -24.54 -3.08 -7.19
N ARG A 12 -23.32 -2.92 -7.71
CA ARG A 12 -22.39 -4.04 -7.93
C ARG A 12 -22.27 -4.84 -6.61
N PRO A 13 -22.33 -6.18 -6.63
CA PRO A 13 -22.23 -6.96 -5.42
C PRO A 13 -20.91 -6.67 -4.69
N LEU A 14 -20.99 -6.53 -3.37
CA LEU A 14 -19.81 -6.29 -2.53
C LEU A 14 -18.92 -7.55 -2.52
N HIS A 15 -17.61 -7.35 -2.61
CA HIS A 15 -16.63 -8.41 -2.41
C HIS A 15 -16.65 -8.88 -0.95
N ALA A 16 -16.44 -10.19 -0.76
CA ALA A 16 -16.16 -10.74 0.55
C ALA A 16 -14.89 -10.11 1.14
N CYS A 17 -14.94 -9.78 2.44
CA CYS A 17 -13.83 -9.19 3.16
C CYS A 17 -13.76 -9.81 4.56
N PRO A 18 -13.20 -11.02 4.70
CA PRO A 18 -13.00 -11.62 6.02
C PRO A 18 -12.06 -10.73 6.85
N GLY A 19 -12.27 -10.74 8.18
CA GLY A 19 -11.39 -10.08 9.13
C GLY A 19 -9.99 -10.72 9.19
N PRO A 20 -8.97 -9.98 9.64
CA PRO A 20 -7.62 -10.51 9.79
C PRO A 20 -7.54 -11.61 10.86
N ASP A 21 -6.44 -12.36 10.88
CA ASP A 21 -6.11 -13.17 12.06
C ASP A 21 -5.89 -12.24 13.27
N ARG A 22 -6.71 -12.40 14.31
CA ARG A 22 -6.64 -11.60 15.54
C ARG A 22 -5.60 -12.11 16.53
N ASN A 23 -4.88 -13.19 16.20
CA ASN A 23 -3.85 -13.78 17.05
C ASN A 23 -2.51 -13.87 16.29
N PRO A 24 -1.90 -12.73 15.93
CA PRO A 24 -0.60 -12.74 15.24
C PRO A 24 0.44 -13.42 16.12
N ARG A 25 1.27 -14.26 15.50
CA ARG A 25 2.42 -14.85 16.18
C ARG A 25 3.57 -13.86 16.20
N THR A 26 4.38 -13.91 17.26
CA THR A 26 5.68 -13.24 17.25
C THR A 26 6.55 -13.88 16.17
N PRO A 27 7.08 -13.11 15.20
CA PRO A 27 7.94 -13.63 14.15
C PRO A 27 9.23 -14.26 14.72
N SER A 28 9.77 -15.24 14.01
CA SER A 28 11.11 -15.77 14.29
C SER A 28 12.21 -14.80 13.86
N PHE A 29 11.96 -14.03 12.79
CA PHE A 29 12.83 -12.98 12.30
C PHE A 29 12.65 -11.69 13.09
N ALA A 30 13.70 -11.24 13.77
CA ALA A 30 13.71 -9.96 14.46
C ALA A 30 13.92 -8.80 13.47
N LEU A 31 12.91 -7.95 13.32
CA LEU A 31 13.00 -6.75 12.49
C LEU A 31 14.09 -5.79 13.01
N PRO A 32 14.84 -5.11 12.13
CA PRO A 32 15.80 -4.11 12.55
C PRO A 32 15.11 -2.91 13.22
N PRO A 33 15.77 -2.23 14.18
CA PRO A 33 15.24 -1.00 14.76
C PRO A 33 14.85 0.04 13.70
N GLY A 34 13.66 0.61 13.84
CA GLY A 34 13.11 1.55 12.87
C GLY A 34 12.47 0.88 11.65
N ALA A 35 12.27 -0.44 11.65
CA ALA A 35 11.54 -1.13 10.59
C ALA A 35 10.16 -0.49 10.36
N THR A 36 9.80 -0.38 9.09
CA THR A 36 8.61 0.33 8.61
C THR A 36 7.71 -0.63 7.85
N ASP A 37 6.48 -0.77 8.31
CA ASP A 37 5.43 -1.38 7.49
C ASP A 37 4.89 -0.34 6.50
N CYS A 38 5.25 -0.44 5.22
CA CYS A 38 4.88 0.55 4.22
C CYS A 38 3.51 0.32 3.58
N HIS A 39 2.73 -0.67 4.05
CA HIS A 39 1.43 -0.95 3.49
C HIS A 39 0.49 -1.58 4.54
N VAL A 40 -0.22 -0.73 5.28
CA VAL A 40 -1.33 -1.14 6.16
C VAL A 40 -2.56 -0.28 5.92
N HIS A 41 -3.70 -0.73 6.43
CA HIS A 41 -4.94 0.04 6.47
C HIS A 41 -5.48 0.11 7.89
N VAL A 42 -6.27 1.14 8.17
CA VAL A 42 -7.18 1.16 9.31
C VAL A 42 -8.60 1.28 8.77
N PHE A 43 -9.52 0.56 9.38
CA PHE A 43 -10.94 0.55 9.05
C PHE A 43 -11.77 0.87 10.28
N GLY A 44 -12.59 1.90 10.17
CA GLY A 44 -13.45 2.33 11.26
C GLY A 44 -12.68 2.91 12.47
N PRO A 45 -13.26 2.89 13.68
CA PRO A 45 -14.55 2.26 13.99
C PRO A 45 -15.70 2.87 13.20
N ALA A 46 -16.57 2.03 12.61
CA ALA A 46 -17.63 2.47 11.70
C ALA A 46 -18.62 3.46 12.34
N ALA A 47 -18.80 3.39 13.65
CA ALA A 47 -19.64 4.32 14.42
C ALA A 47 -19.11 5.76 14.41
N ARG A 48 -17.79 5.96 14.28
CA ARG A 48 -17.13 7.27 14.25
C ARG A 48 -16.71 7.66 12.84
N PHE A 49 -16.25 6.69 12.06
CA PHE A 49 -15.81 6.84 10.69
C PHE A 49 -16.63 5.90 9.80
N PRO A 50 -17.81 6.31 9.33
CA PRO A 50 -18.65 5.44 8.51
C PRO A 50 -17.95 5.06 7.20
N PHE A 51 -18.23 3.87 6.71
CA PHE A 51 -17.77 3.43 5.39
C PHE A 51 -18.54 4.14 4.27
N SER A 52 -17.89 4.31 3.12
CA SER A 52 -18.48 4.93 1.95
C SER A 52 -19.68 4.12 1.44
N PRO A 53 -20.77 4.78 0.99
CA PRO A 53 -21.85 4.09 0.29
C PRO A 53 -21.43 3.55 -1.09
N GLN A 54 -20.31 4.02 -1.66
CA GLN A 54 -19.77 3.56 -2.96
C GLN A 54 -18.70 2.46 -2.83
N ARG A 55 -18.47 1.96 -1.61
CA ARG A 55 -17.46 0.91 -1.35
C ARG A 55 -17.76 -0.37 -2.12
N SER A 56 -16.70 -1.08 -2.54
CA SER A 56 -16.82 -2.41 -3.14
C SER A 56 -16.72 -3.56 -2.14
N TYR A 57 -16.47 -3.28 -0.85
CA TYR A 57 -16.38 -4.29 0.22
C TYR A 57 -16.69 -3.63 1.57
N THR A 58 -17.09 -4.42 2.57
CA THR A 58 -17.27 -3.95 3.95
C THR A 58 -16.33 -4.74 4.86
N PRO A 59 -15.24 -4.14 5.37
CA PRO A 59 -14.40 -4.78 6.37
C PRO A 59 -15.06 -4.71 7.76
N GLU A 60 -14.60 -5.57 8.67
CA GLU A 60 -14.82 -5.33 10.10
C GLU A 60 -13.96 -4.14 10.60
N ASP A 61 -14.28 -3.63 11.78
CA ASP A 61 -13.47 -2.57 12.40
C ASP A 61 -12.07 -3.11 12.71
N CYS A 62 -11.05 -2.45 12.15
CA CYS A 62 -9.63 -2.73 12.31
C CYS A 62 -8.96 -1.40 12.64
N THR A 63 -8.90 -1.12 13.94
CA THR A 63 -8.68 0.23 14.48
C THR A 63 -7.19 0.59 14.57
N PHE A 64 -6.90 1.84 14.95
CA PHE A 64 -5.53 2.25 15.30
C PHE A 64 -4.97 1.40 16.45
N GLU A 65 -5.79 1.10 17.45
CA GLU A 65 -5.43 0.30 18.61
C GLU A 65 -5.05 -1.13 18.18
N ASP A 66 -5.83 -1.73 17.29
CA ASP A 66 -5.54 -3.05 16.72
C ASP A 66 -4.21 -3.03 15.96
N LEU A 67 -3.97 -1.99 15.14
CA LEU A 67 -2.73 -1.82 14.40
C LEU A 67 -1.51 -1.67 15.34
N MET A 68 -1.65 -0.90 16.42
CA MET A 68 -0.56 -0.73 17.39
C MET A 68 -0.27 -2.01 18.16
N ALA A 69 -1.31 -2.78 18.52
CA ALA A 69 -1.14 -4.08 19.17
C ALA A 69 -0.45 -5.08 18.23
N LEU A 70 -0.86 -5.13 16.96
CA LEU A 70 -0.18 -5.92 15.92
C LEU A 70 1.29 -5.54 15.80
N HIS A 71 1.60 -4.26 15.62
CA HIS A 71 2.98 -3.80 15.47
C HIS A 71 3.86 -4.09 16.69
N ALA A 72 3.29 -4.05 17.90
CA ALA A 72 3.99 -4.43 19.12
C ALA A 72 4.38 -5.93 19.09
N THR A 73 3.48 -6.81 18.65
CA THR A 73 3.76 -8.25 18.50
C THR A 73 4.80 -8.52 17.41
N LEU A 74 4.76 -7.78 16.31
CA LEU A 74 5.64 -7.97 15.15
C LEU A 74 7.01 -7.30 15.28
N GLY A 75 7.19 -6.35 16.21
CA GLY A 75 8.40 -5.56 16.35
C GLY A 75 8.52 -4.39 15.35
N ILE A 76 7.40 -3.88 14.84
CA ILE A 76 7.36 -2.79 13.84
C ILE A 76 7.39 -1.42 14.54
N SER A 77 8.36 -0.57 14.16
CA SER A 77 8.53 0.75 14.77
C SER A 77 7.66 1.82 14.12
N ARG A 78 7.59 1.82 12.78
CA ARG A 78 6.93 2.84 11.96
C ARG A 78 5.95 2.20 10.98
N ALA A 79 4.97 2.97 10.50
CA ALA A 79 4.09 2.47 9.46
C ALA A 79 3.54 3.56 8.54
N VAL A 80 3.15 3.12 7.35
CA VAL A 80 2.46 3.92 6.34
C VAL A 80 1.03 3.40 6.21
N ILE A 81 0.09 4.18 6.71
CA ILE A 81 -1.34 3.88 6.56
C ILE A 81 -1.78 4.32 5.17
N VAL A 82 -1.98 3.34 4.31
CA VAL A 82 -2.60 3.53 3.01
C VAL A 82 -4.10 3.64 3.23
N HIS A 83 -4.71 4.74 2.80
CA HIS A 83 -6.14 4.94 3.02
C HIS A 83 -6.98 3.80 2.42
N GLY A 84 -7.83 3.23 3.26
CA GLY A 84 -8.62 2.06 2.94
C GLY A 84 -9.80 2.40 2.04
N GLY A 85 -9.88 1.76 0.86
CA GLY A 85 -10.92 2.04 -0.14
C GLY A 85 -12.38 1.91 0.36
N ALA A 86 -12.63 1.17 1.45
CA ALA A 86 -13.94 1.11 2.08
C ALA A 86 -14.44 2.48 2.60
N HIS A 87 -13.55 3.41 2.91
CA HIS A 87 -13.89 4.79 3.30
C HIS A 87 -13.98 5.77 2.11
N GLY A 88 -13.72 5.30 0.88
CA GLY A 88 -13.78 6.13 -0.33
C GLY A 88 -12.71 7.22 -0.34
N THR A 89 -13.14 8.48 -0.44
CA THR A 89 -12.26 9.68 -0.37
C THR A 89 -12.32 10.39 0.98
N ASP A 90 -13.04 9.83 1.96
CA ASP A 90 -13.11 10.36 3.31
C ASP A 90 -11.92 9.87 4.15
N ASN A 91 -10.85 10.64 4.15
CA ASN A 91 -9.59 10.28 4.79
C ASN A 91 -9.59 10.42 6.32
N ARG A 92 -10.73 10.73 6.96
CA ARG A 92 -10.79 11.06 8.39
C ARG A 92 -10.29 9.94 9.31
N ALA A 93 -10.60 8.67 9.03
CA ALA A 93 -10.09 7.54 9.83
C ALA A 93 -8.56 7.45 9.78
N THR A 94 -7.98 7.61 8.59
CA THR A 94 -6.52 7.62 8.40
C THR A 94 -5.90 8.82 9.09
N LEU A 95 -6.42 10.02 8.85
CA LEU A 95 -5.87 11.24 9.44
C LEU A 95 -5.95 11.24 10.97
N ASP A 96 -7.02 10.71 11.56
CA ASP A 96 -7.12 10.50 13.01
C ASP A 96 -6.01 9.57 13.53
N ALA A 97 -5.76 8.45 12.83
CA ALA A 97 -4.68 7.55 13.19
C ALA A 97 -3.30 8.24 13.12
N LEU A 98 -3.05 9.06 12.09
CA LEU A 98 -1.79 9.81 11.95
C LEU A 98 -1.57 10.81 13.09
N ASP A 99 -2.60 11.57 13.47
CA ASP A 99 -2.50 12.57 14.54
C ASP A 99 -2.15 11.95 15.90
N ARG A 100 -2.50 10.67 16.11
CA ARG A 100 -2.26 9.95 17.36
C ARG A 100 -0.83 9.46 17.52
N ALA A 101 -0.06 9.32 16.44
CA ALA A 101 1.34 8.89 16.48
C ALA A 101 2.15 9.54 15.35
N PRO A 102 2.29 10.87 15.32
CA PRO A 102 2.86 11.62 14.20
C PRO A 102 4.34 11.33 13.96
N ASP A 103 5.09 10.81 14.94
CA ASP A 103 6.49 10.44 14.74
C ASP A 103 6.64 9.02 14.16
N ARG A 104 5.61 8.18 14.30
CA ARG A 104 5.62 6.77 13.88
C ARG A 104 4.83 6.52 12.60
N LEU A 105 3.88 7.38 12.27
CA LEU A 105 2.93 7.15 11.18
C LEU A 105 3.04 8.18 10.06
N ARG A 106 2.94 7.69 8.83
CA ARG A 106 2.71 8.48 7.62
C ARG A 106 1.52 7.91 6.87
N GLY A 107 0.95 8.70 5.96
CA GLY A 107 -0.25 8.30 5.23
C GLY A 107 -0.11 8.42 3.73
N VAL A 108 -0.91 7.60 3.04
CA VAL A 108 -1.20 7.75 1.61
C VAL A 108 -2.71 7.97 1.46
N ALA A 109 -3.10 9.13 0.94
CA ALA A 109 -4.48 9.53 0.82
C ALA A 109 -5.18 8.88 -0.38
N VAL A 110 -6.50 8.80 -0.37
CA VAL A 110 -7.31 8.61 -1.58
C VAL A 110 -8.15 9.86 -1.78
N ILE A 111 -7.89 10.60 -2.85
CA ILE A 111 -8.49 11.91 -3.12
C ILE A 111 -8.76 12.07 -4.62
N PRO A 112 -9.78 12.84 -5.02
CA PRO A 112 -9.88 13.29 -6.40
C PRO A 112 -8.77 14.31 -6.70
N SER A 113 -8.41 14.47 -7.98
CA SER A 113 -7.62 15.63 -8.43
C SER A 113 -8.45 16.92 -8.34
N GLY A 114 -7.78 18.06 -8.27
CA GLY A 114 -8.41 19.38 -8.26
C GLY A 114 -8.87 19.84 -6.89
N LEU A 115 -8.36 19.23 -5.81
CA LEU A 115 -8.56 19.77 -4.46
C LEU A 115 -7.84 21.12 -4.31
N PRO A 116 -8.39 22.05 -3.52
CA PRO A 116 -7.68 23.27 -3.15
C PRO A 116 -6.31 22.97 -2.55
N ARG A 117 -5.28 23.74 -2.95
CA ARG A 117 -3.90 23.58 -2.44
C ARG A 117 -3.82 23.54 -0.91
N ARG A 118 -4.60 24.39 -0.23
CA ARG A 118 -4.67 24.45 1.24
C ARG A 118 -5.11 23.12 1.87
N ASP A 119 -5.95 22.34 1.18
CA ASP A 119 -6.46 21.06 1.69
C ASP A 119 -5.37 19.99 1.58
N LEU A 120 -4.59 20.02 0.48
CA LEU A 120 -3.41 19.16 0.29
C LEU A 120 -2.32 19.49 1.32
N GLU A 121 -2.06 20.77 1.57
CA GLU A 121 -1.11 21.24 2.60
C GLU A 121 -1.55 20.84 4.01
N HIS A 122 -2.86 20.94 4.30
CA HIS A 122 -3.42 20.48 5.57
C HIS A 122 -3.21 18.97 5.77
N MET A 123 -3.46 18.16 4.73
CA MET A 123 -3.19 16.72 4.77
C MET A 123 -1.69 16.42 4.94
N HIS A 124 -0.82 17.17 4.24
CA HIS A 124 0.63 17.01 4.34
C HIS A 124 1.14 17.33 5.76
N ALA A 125 0.66 18.42 6.37
CA ALA A 125 1.02 18.79 7.74
C ALA A 125 0.65 17.69 8.76
N ARG A 126 -0.41 16.93 8.48
CA ARG A 126 -0.86 15.78 9.30
C ARG A 126 -0.21 14.45 8.94
N GLY A 127 0.80 14.44 8.07
CA GLY A 127 1.61 13.26 7.78
C GLY A 127 1.27 12.52 6.49
N MET A 128 0.35 13.01 5.65
CA MET A 128 0.14 12.45 4.31
C MET A 128 1.35 12.76 3.41
N ARG A 129 1.77 11.78 2.61
CA ARG A 129 2.98 11.87 1.76
C ARG A 129 2.78 11.31 0.35
N GLY A 130 1.56 10.95 0.02
CA GLY A 130 1.24 10.40 -1.29
C GLY A 130 -0.25 10.24 -1.48
N CYS A 131 -0.63 9.90 -2.71
CA CYS A 131 -2.00 9.55 -3.03
C CYS A 131 -2.08 8.23 -3.81
N ARG A 132 -3.09 7.43 -3.47
CA ARG A 132 -3.33 6.12 -4.07
C ARG A 132 -4.42 6.18 -5.11
N MET A 133 -4.18 5.51 -6.23
CA MET A 133 -5.19 5.20 -7.23
C MET A 133 -5.30 3.68 -7.38
N SER A 134 -6.49 3.20 -7.68
CA SER A 134 -6.77 1.77 -7.76
C SER A 134 -7.78 1.44 -8.84
N THR A 135 -7.52 0.38 -9.61
CA THR A 135 -8.50 -0.22 -10.53
C THR A 135 -9.23 -1.43 -9.92
N VAL A 136 -8.88 -1.83 -8.69
CA VAL A 136 -9.50 -2.95 -7.94
C VAL A 136 -10.72 -2.53 -7.13
N VAL A 137 -10.66 -1.35 -6.49
CA VAL A 137 -11.66 -0.91 -5.51
C VAL A 137 -12.46 0.27 -6.06
N SER A 138 -13.77 0.26 -5.85
CA SER A 138 -14.64 1.39 -6.19
C SER A 138 -14.69 2.42 -5.06
N GLY A 139 -15.11 3.65 -5.39
CA GLY A 139 -15.26 4.75 -4.42
C GLY A 139 -13.99 5.57 -4.16
N GLY A 140 -12.86 5.19 -4.77
CA GLY A 140 -11.60 5.94 -4.73
C GLY A 140 -11.23 6.61 -6.06
N ALA A 141 -9.95 6.98 -6.22
CA ALA A 141 -9.43 7.60 -7.45
C ALA A 141 -9.01 6.56 -8.50
N SER A 142 -9.52 6.70 -9.73
CA SER A 142 -9.04 5.94 -10.89
C SER A 142 -7.71 6.51 -11.44
N PHE A 143 -7.09 5.81 -12.39
CA PHE A 143 -5.91 6.32 -13.09
C PHE A 143 -6.20 7.51 -14.02
N ASP A 144 -7.45 7.95 -14.18
CA ASP A 144 -7.75 9.18 -14.92
C ASP A 144 -7.20 10.42 -14.20
N HIS A 145 -7.05 10.33 -12.87
CA HIS A 145 -6.48 11.40 -12.04
C HIS A 145 -4.95 11.45 -12.07
N LEU A 146 -4.27 10.44 -12.61
CA LEU A 146 -2.82 10.22 -12.46
C LEU A 146 -1.99 11.46 -12.78
N GLN A 147 -2.17 12.06 -13.96
CA GLN A 147 -1.35 13.21 -14.39
C GLN A 147 -1.60 14.43 -13.49
N ARG A 148 -2.88 14.74 -13.23
CA ARG A 148 -3.24 15.92 -12.42
C ARG A 148 -2.77 15.77 -10.98
N LEU A 149 -2.97 14.61 -10.35
CA LEU A 149 -2.47 14.36 -9.00
C LEU A 149 -0.93 14.39 -8.94
N ALA A 150 -0.25 13.88 -9.97
CA ALA A 150 1.20 14.01 -10.06
C ALA A 150 1.62 15.48 -10.00
N ASP A 151 1.00 16.32 -10.83
CA ASP A 151 1.35 17.73 -10.95
C ASP A 151 0.96 18.55 -9.71
N GLU A 152 -0.26 18.36 -9.18
CA GLU A 152 -0.80 19.09 -8.03
C GLU A 152 -0.01 18.81 -6.73
N THR A 153 0.53 17.60 -6.59
CA THR A 153 1.19 17.15 -5.36
C THR A 153 2.72 17.12 -5.47
N PHE A 154 3.29 17.40 -6.65
CA PHE A 154 4.73 17.38 -6.90
C PHE A 154 5.51 18.27 -5.94
N ASP A 155 5.10 19.53 -5.78
CA ASP A 155 5.81 20.50 -4.91
C ASP A 155 5.67 20.19 -3.41
N LEU A 156 4.76 19.28 -3.03
CA LEU A 156 4.68 18.75 -1.66
C LEU A 156 5.63 17.57 -1.44
N GLY A 157 6.36 17.14 -2.47
CA GLY A 157 7.19 15.95 -2.46
C GLY A 157 6.40 14.63 -2.40
N TRP A 158 5.11 14.65 -2.75
CA TRP A 158 4.27 13.46 -2.67
C TRP A 158 4.60 12.47 -3.79
N HIS A 159 4.44 11.19 -3.47
CA HIS A 159 4.50 10.11 -4.45
C HIS A 159 3.10 9.58 -4.79
N LEU A 160 2.99 8.93 -5.95
CA LEU A 160 1.78 8.21 -6.34
C LEU A 160 1.87 6.75 -5.93
N VAL A 161 0.75 6.14 -5.54
CA VAL A 161 0.67 4.69 -5.28
C VAL A 161 -0.34 4.08 -6.25
N LEU A 162 0.10 3.09 -7.04
CA LEU A 162 -0.69 2.48 -8.10
C LEU A 162 -1.04 1.04 -7.71
N HIS A 163 -2.33 0.76 -7.63
CA HIS A 163 -2.87 -0.57 -7.39
C HIS A 163 -3.67 -1.05 -8.59
N PHE A 164 -3.17 -2.10 -9.24
CA PHE A 164 -3.76 -2.66 -10.45
C PHE A 164 -4.72 -3.79 -10.10
N ASN A 165 -5.70 -4.06 -10.96
CA ASN A 165 -6.49 -5.29 -10.89
C ASN A 165 -5.82 -6.44 -11.63
N ARG A 166 -5.17 -6.14 -12.77
CA ARG A 166 -4.37 -7.07 -13.55
C ARG A 166 -3.03 -6.46 -13.92
N ALA A 167 -1.97 -7.28 -13.93
CA ALA A 167 -0.62 -6.85 -14.27
C ALA A 167 -0.50 -6.22 -15.67
N ALA A 168 -1.30 -6.67 -16.65
CA ALA A 168 -1.33 -6.11 -18.00
C ALA A 168 -1.62 -4.59 -18.05
N GLU A 169 -2.37 -4.07 -17.08
CA GLU A 169 -2.67 -2.62 -16.98
C GLU A 169 -1.41 -1.79 -16.75
N LEU A 170 -0.33 -2.37 -16.20
CA LEU A 170 0.96 -1.70 -16.06
C LEU A 170 1.54 -1.34 -17.43
N VAL A 171 1.40 -2.22 -18.42
CA VAL A 171 1.90 -2.01 -19.78
C VAL A 171 1.20 -0.79 -20.41
N ASP A 172 -0.12 -0.72 -20.25
CA ASP A 172 -0.93 0.37 -20.80
C ASP A 172 -0.63 1.72 -20.16
N VAL A 173 -0.40 1.75 -18.83
CA VAL A 173 -0.17 3.00 -18.10
C VAL A 173 1.29 3.47 -18.13
N ALA A 174 2.24 2.58 -18.46
CA ALA A 174 3.68 2.88 -18.40
C ALA A 174 4.10 4.16 -19.15
N PRO A 175 3.61 4.48 -20.36
CA PRO A 175 3.95 5.73 -21.03
C PRO A 175 3.58 6.98 -20.21
N ARG A 176 2.45 6.93 -19.48
CA ARG A 176 2.01 8.02 -18.59
C ARG A 176 2.90 8.12 -17.35
N LEU A 177 3.28 6.98 -16.76
CA LEU A 177 4.23 6.96 -15.63
C LEU A 177 5.62 7.47 -16.00
N GLN A 178 6.07 7.27 -17.24
CA GLN A 178 7.34 7.83 -17.71
C GLN A 178 7.28 9.36 -17.89
N ALA A 179 6.10 9.91 -18.19
CA ALA A 179 5.91 11.34 -18.43
C ALA A 179 5.80 12.18 -17.14
N ILE A 180 5.38 11.58 -16.02
CA ILE A 180 5.27 12.30 -14.75
C ILE A 180 6.64 12.56 -14.11
N ARG A 181 6.72 13.60 -13.28
CA ARG A 181 7.93 13.97 -12.53
C ARG A 181 7.98 13.31 -11.15
N SER A 182 6.82 13.06 -10.55
CA SER A 182 6.70 12.54 -9.19
C SER A 182 7.23 11.12 -9.08
N PRO A 183 7.80 10.73 -7.92
CA PRO A 183 8.00 9.33 -7.60
C PRO A 183 6.67 8.57 -7.59
N PHE A 184 6.73 7.28 -7.89
CA PHE A 184 5.56 6.42 -7.85
C PHE A 184 5.90 5.02 -7.34
N ILE A 185 4.92 4.38 -6.74
CA ILE A 185 5.03 3.06 -6.11
C ILE A 185 4.07 2.11 -6.78
N LEU A 186 4.58 0.97 -7.22
CA LEU A 186 3.78 -0.16 -7.68
C LEU A 186 3.42 -1.02 -6.46
N ASP A 187 2.14 -0.98 -6.04
CA ASP A 187 1.65 -1.85 -4.97
C ASP A 187 1.76 -3.32 -5.42
N HIS A 188 2.21 -4.18 -4.50
CA HIS A 188 2.19 -5.65 -4.66
C HIS A 188 2.86 -6.16 -5.94
N MET A 189 4.04 -5.60 -6.28
CA MET A 189 4.73 -5.89 -7.55
C MET A 189 3.83 -5.73 -8.79
N ALA A 190 3.00 -4.69 -8.81
CA ALA A 190 2.00 -4.44 -9.86
C ALA A 190 1.02 -5.60 -10.09
N ARG A 191 0.84 -6.47 -9.09
CA ARG A 191 0.03 -7.69 -9.15
C ARG A 191 0.44 -8.72 -10.20
N ILE A 192 1.73 -8.76 -10.55
CA ILE A 192 2.25 -9.84 -11.41
C ILE A 192 2.17 -11.15 -10.62
N ASP A 193 1.47 -12.14 -11.17
CA ASP A 193 1.30 -13.45 -10.55
C ASP A 193 2.56 -14.31 -10.73
N GLY A 194 2.85 -15.20 -9.77
CA GLY A 194 3.98 -16.13 -9.80
C GLY A 194 4.04 -16.99 -11.06
N ARG A 195 2.88 -17.31 -11.67
CA ARG A 195 2.79 -18.05 -12.94
C ARG A 195 3.18 -17.21 -14.15
N GLU A 196 2.99 -15.89 -14.09
CA GLU A 196 3.42 -14.97 -15.15
C GLU A 196 4.94 -14.79 -15.10
N GLY A 197 5.49 -14.61 -13.90
CA GLY A 197 6.93 -14.62 -13.62
C GLY A 197 7.73 -13.56 -14.40
N VAL A 198 9.05 -13.76 -14.41
CA VAL A 198 10.02 -12.82 -15.01
C VAL A 198 9.94 -12.70 -16.53
N GLY A 199 9.28 -13.65 -17.20
CA GLY A 199 9.10 -13.65 -18.66
C GLY A 199 7.91 -12.82 -19.14
N SER A 200 7.09 -12.29 -18.23
CA SER A 200 5.87 -11.58 -18.60
C SER A 200 6.13 -10.16 -19.14
N PRO A 201 5.30 -9.66 -20.07
CA PRO A 201 5.38 -8.27 -20.53
C PRO A 201 5.24 -7.23 -19.41
N ALA A 202 4.43 -7.56 -18.39
CA ALA A 202 4.25 -6.71 -17.22
C ALA A 202 5.55 -6.64 -16.38
N PHE A 203 6.23 -7.77 -16.15
CA PHE A 203 7.50 -7.77 -15.44
C PHE A 203 8.60 -7.01 -16.20
N ALA A 204 8.72 -7.23 -17.51
CA ALA A 204 9.65 -6.44 -18.34
C ALA A 204 9.37 -4.94 -18.28
N THR A 205 8.09 -4.55 -18.22
CA THR A 205 7.67 -3.15 -18.06
C THR A 205 8.04 -2.61 -16.68
N LEU A 206 7.83 -3.38 -15.61
CA LEU A 206 8.23 -3.02 -14.26
C LEU A 206 9.74 -2.74 -14.20
N MET A 207 10.57 -3.63 -14.76
CA MET A 207 12.03 -3.45 -14.78
C MET A 207 12.46 -2.17 -15.51
N ARG A 208 11.85 -1.89 -16.67
CA ARG A 208 12.10 -0.63 -17.40
C ARG A 208 11.67 0.62 -16.63
N LEU A 209 10.60 0.54 -15.82
CA LEU A 209 10.17 1.66 -14.99
C LEU A 209 11.11 1.88 -13.79
N LEU A 210 11.70 0.81 -13.25
CA LEU A 210 12.74 0.89 -12.22
C LEU A 210 13.97 1.68 -12.69
N ASP A 211 14.32 1.63 -13.97
CA ASP A 211 15.41 2.42 -14.54
C ASP A 211 15.16 3.95 -14.54
N THR A 212 13.94 4.40 -14.24
CA THR A 212 13.60 5.84 -14.23
C THR A 212 13.98 6.56 -12.94
N ASP A 213 14.57 5.85 -11.96
CA ASP A 213 14.87 6.32 -10.59
C ASP A 213 13.67 6.75 -9.74
N ARG A 214 12.48 6.86 -10.34
CA ARG A 214 11.24 7.34 -9.71
C ARG A 214 10.30 6.21 -9.29
N CYS A 215 10.51 5.00 -9.82
CA CYS A 215 9.68 3.84 -9.53
C CYS A 215 10.17 3.13 -8.27
N TYR A 216 9.25 2.82 -7.37
CA TYR A 216 9.43 1.95 -6.21
C TYR A 216 8.50 0.75 -6.29
N VAL A 217 8.88 -0.35 -5.67
CA VAL A 217 8.10 -1.59 -5.65
C VAL A 217 7.85 -2.02 -4.20
N LYS A 218 6.60 -2.35 -3.88
CA LYS A 218 6.23 -2.93 -2.59
C LYS A 218 6.19 -4.45 -2.67
N LEU A 219 7.00 -5.10 -1.83
CA LEU A 219 6.87 -6.50 -1.43
C LEU A 219 5.80 -6.58 -0.34
N ALA A 220 4.55 -6.62 -0.77
CA ALA A 220 3.40 -6.68 0.11
C ALA A 220 2.29 -7.51 -0.54
N SER A 221 1.53 -8.25 0.24
CA SER A 221 0.38 -9.06 -0.25
C SER A 221 0.72 -10.12 -1.31
N LEU A 222 1.99 -10.53 -1.45
CA LEU A 222 2.42 -11.47 -2.50
C LEU A 222 1.84 -12.88 -2.33
N TYR A 223 1.43 -13.26 -1.12
CA TYR A 223 0.70 -14.51 -0.84
C TYR A 223 -0.61 -14.66 -1.63
N ARG A 224 -1.16 -13.56 -2.17
CA ARG A 224 -2.37 -13.55 -3.03
C ARG A 224 -2.07 -13.74 -4.51
N LEU A 225 -0.79 -13.64 -4.88
CA LEU A 225 -0.28 -13.65 -6.25
C LEU A 225 0.58 -14.90 -6.49
N SER A 226 0.73 -15.74 -5.47
CA SER A 226 1.44 -17.01 -5.56
C SER A 226 0.45 -18.13 -5.86
N ALA A 227 0.86 -19.03 -6.74
CA ALA A 227 0.21 -20.29 -7.01
C ALA A 227 0.70 -21.43 -6.08
N GLU A 228 1.77 -21.18 -5.33
CA GLU A 228 2.35 -22.12 -4.39
C GLU A 228 1.88 -21.88 -2.95
N PRO A 229 1.81 -22.94 -2.11
CA PRO A 229 1.60 -22.76 -0.68
C PRO A 229 2.76 -21.95 -0.07
N TYR A 230 2.55 -21.48 1.16
CA TYR A 230 3.63 -20.89 1.97
C TYR A 230 4.89 -21.80 1.91
N PRO A 231 6.09 -21.26 1.59
CA PRO A 231 6.47 -19.84 1.61
C PRO A 231 6.44 -19.14 0.24
N HIS A 232 5.58 -19.56 -0.69
CA HIS A 232 5.31 -18.85 -1.97
C HIS A 232 6.55 -18.71 -2.86
N ARG A 233 7.26 -19.82 -3.12
CA ARG A 233 8.59 -19.78 -3.75
C ARG A 233 8.56 -19.37 -5.21
N ASP A 234 7.43 -19.52 -5.89
CA ASP A 234 7.20 -19.04 -7.25
C ASP A 234 7.34 -17.52 -7.41
N MET A 235 7.22 -16.75 -6.33
CA MET A 235 7.45 -15.29 -6.35
C MET A 235 8.94 -14.91 -6.34
N LEU A 236 9.83 -15.81 -5.86
CA LEU A 236 11.24 -15.48 -5.62
C LEU A 236 12.00 -14.99 -6.86
N PRO A 237 11.86 -15.60 -8.06
CA PRO A 237 12.60 -15.13 -9.23
C PRO A 237 12.33 -13.66 -9.58
N MET A 238 11.09 -13.20 -9.38
CA MET A 238 10.73 -11.80 -9.61
C MET A 238 11.28 -10.88 -8.52
N ILE A 239 11.20 -11.31 -7.26
CA ILE A 239 11.73 -10.56 -6.12
C ILE A 239 13.25 -10.39 -6.26
N GLU A 240 13.96 -11.49 -6.52
CA GLU A 240 15.42 -11.51 -6.70
C GLU A 240 15.84 -10.59 -7.85
N ALA A 241 15.16 -10.62 -8.98
CA ALA A 241 15.47 -9.76 -10.12
C ALA A 241 15.27 -8.26 -9.81
N VAL A 242 14.19 -7.89 -9.11
CA VAL A 242 13.95 -6.51 -8.67
C VAL A 242 14.99 -6.05 -7.67
N VAL A 243 15.27 -6.87 -6.66
CA VAL A 243 16.23 -6.56 -5.58
C VAL A 243 17.65 -6.47 -6.12
N ALA A 244 18.04 -7.35 -7.05
CA ALA A 244 19.35 -7.31 -7.68
C ALA A 244 19.53 -6.06 -8.54
N ALA A 245 18.48 -5.60 -9.22
CA ALA A 245 18.55 -4.41 -10.07
C ALA A 245 18.52 -3.11 -9.26
N ARG A 246 17.60 -2.98 -8.30
CA ARG A 246 17.30 -1.73 -7.58
C ARG A 246 16.94 -1.98 -6.11
N PRO A 247 17.90 -2.41 -5.27
CA PRO A 247 17.63 -2.65 -3.85
C PRO A 247 17.22 -1.35 -3.12
N ASP A 248 17.62 -0.18 -3.65
CA ASP A 248 17.28 1.17 -3.19
C ASP A 248 15.86 1.63 -3.59
N ARG A 249 15.07 0.77 -4.25
CA ARG A 249 13.69 1.04 -4.67
C ARG A 249 12.68 0.02 -4.16
N VAL A 250 13.11 -0.84 -3.23
CA VAL A 250 12.26 -1.85 -2.61
C VAL A 250 11.70 -1.34 -1.28
N LEU A 251 10.42 -1.62 -1.05
CA LEU A 251 9.70 -1.39 0.20
C LEU A 251 9.02 -2.70 0.62
N TRP A 252 8.76 -2.87 1.90
CA TRP A 252 8.00 -4.00 2.44
C TRP A 252 6.72 -3.54 3.14
N GLY A 253 5.68 -4.37 3.18
CA GLY A 253 4.54 -4.14 4.05
C GLY A 253 3.68 -5.39 4.26
N SER A 254 3.01 -5.48 5.42
CA SER A 254 2.20 -6.65 5.78
C SER A 254 0.93 -6.78 4.94
N ASN A 255 0.38 -5.65 4.48
CA ASN A 255 -0.97 -5.52 3.93
C ASN A 255 -2.10 -5.73 4.96
N TRP A 256 -1.80 -5.69 6.27
CA TRP A 256 -2.82 -5.77 7.31
C TRP A 256 -3.87 -4.66 7.14
N PRO A 257 -5.17 -4.93 7.33
CA PRO A 257 -5.82 -6.14 7.83
C PRO A 257 -6.31 -7.06 6.69
N HIS A 258 -5.57 -7.10 5.59
CA HIS A 258 -5.77 -8.04 4.49
C HIS A 258 -7.13 -7.90 3.77
N PRO A 259 -7.58 -6.69 3.38
CA PRO A 259 -8.90 -6.50 2.76
C PRO A 259 -9.07 -7.33 1.49
N ILE A 260 -10.27 -7.89 1.27
CA ILE A 260 -10.61 -8.70 0.09
C ILE A 260 -9.64 -9.89 -0.09
N CYS A 261 -9.30 -10.61 0.99
CA CYS A 261 -8.42 -11.80 0.91
C CYS A 261 -9.13 -12.99 0.26
N PRO A 262 -8.71 -13.45 -0.94
CA PRO A 262 -9.36 -14.56 -1.63
C PRO A 262 -8.75 -15.93 -1.28
N VAL A 263 -7.73 -15.94 -0.43
CA VAL A 263 -6.97 -17.12 0.02
C VAL A 263 -7.11 -17.26 1.54
N PRO A 264 -6.68 -18.37 2.15
CA PRO A 264 -6.64 -18.48 3.61
C PRO A 264 -5.97 -17.25 4.24
N MET A 265 -6.59 -16.70 5.28
CA MET A 265 -6.09 -15.51 5.96
C MET A 265 -4.69 -15.79 6.50
N PRO A 266 -3.66 -15.01 6.11
CA PRO A 266 -2.31 -15.21 6.63
C PRO A 266 -2.24 -14.80 8.10
N ASN A 267 -1.31 -15.40 8.83
CA ASN A 267 -0.85 -14.85 10.11
C ASN A 267 0.25 -13.83 9.81
N ASP A 268 0.14 -12.61 10.33
CA ASP A 268 1.12 -11.55 10.03
C ASP A 268 2.55 -11.88 10.51
N GLY A 269 2.69 -12.75 11.53
CA GLY A 269 3.99 -13.25 11.96
C GLY A 269 4.71 -14.02 10.85
N ASP A 270 3.98 -14.84 10.09
CA ASP A 270 4.51 -15.59 8.96
C ASP A 270 4.91 -14.65 7.80
N ILE A 271 4.19 -13.54 7.63
CA ILE A 271 4.52 -12.54 6.60
C ILE A 271 5.87 -11.87 6.91
N VAL A 272 6.14 -11.57 8.18
CA VAL A 272 7.45 -11.06 8.61
C VAL A 272 8.54 -12.12 8.41
N ASP A 273 8.24 -13.40 8.69
CA ASP A 273 9.20 -14.50 8.52
C ASP A 273 9.55 -14.81 7.03
N LEU A 274 8.83 -14.23 6.07
CA LEU A 274 9.21 -14.26 4.64
C LEU A 274 10.31 -13.25 4.29
N ILE A 275 10.54 -12.21 5.10
CA ILE A 275 11.55 -11.18 4.83
C ILE A 275 12.96 -11.77 4.60
N PRO A 276 13.52 -12.63 5.48
CA PRO A 276 14.86 -13.19 5.25
C PRO A 276 14.91 -14.13 4.04
N LEU A 277 13.77 -14.66 3.58
CA LEU A 277 13.70 -15.42 2.34
C LEU A 277 13.72 -14.49 1.11
N TRP A 278 13.01 -13.37 1.16
CA TRP A 278 12.95 -12.39 0.06
C TRP A 278 14.20 -11.52 -0.04
N LEU A 279 14.77 -11.15 1.10
CA LEU A 279 15.89 -10.24 1.27
C LEU A 279 16.94 -10.92 2.17
N PRO A 280 17.76 -11.84 1.66
CA PRO A 280 18.69 -12.61 2.50
C PRO A 280 19.86 -11.78 3.06
N ASP A 281 20.16 -10.64 2.45
CA ASP A 281 21.24 -9.73 2.88
C ASP A 281 20.74 -8.70 3.90
N ALA A 282 21.44 -8.57 5.03
CA ALA A 282 21.06 -7.68 6.13
C ALA A 282 21.13 -6.17 5.76
N GLN A 283 22.04 -5.78 4.86
CA GLN A 283 22.08 -4.40 4.36
C GLN A 283 20.87 -4.11 3.48
N VAL A 284 20.48 -5.06 2.63
CA VAL A 284 19.26 -4.94 1.81
C VAL A 284 18.00 -4.92 2.69
N GLN A 285 17.93 -5.74 3.73
CA GLN A 285 16.84 -5.68 4.72
C GLN A 285 16.75 -4.29 5.35
N ARG A 286 17.88 -3.74 5.82
CA ARG A 286 17.94 -2.39 6.40
C ARG A 286 17.50 -1.33 5.38
N LEU A 287 17.94 -1.43 4.13
CA LEU A 287 17.56 -0.51 3.08
C LEU A 287 16.04 -0.52 2.84
N ALA A 288 15.46 -1.70 2.62
CA ALA A 288 14.04 -1.85 2.31
C ALA A 288 13.10 -1.57 3.49
N LEU A 289 13.51 -1.88 4.72
CA LEU A 289 12.68 -1.75 5.92
C LEU A 289 12.87 -0.42 6.66
N VAL A 290 14.04 0.22 6.52
CA VAL A 290 14.43 1.34 7.36
C VAL A 290 14.74 2.59 6.54
N GLU A 291 15.74 2.52 5.65
CA GLU A 291 16.32 3.72 5.02
C GLU A 291 15.46 4.23 3.87
N THR A 292 15.09 3.37 2.93
CA THR A 292 14.23 3.71 1.78
C THR A 292 12.87 4.26 2.25
N PRO A 293 12.16 3.63 3.21
CA PRO A 293 10.94 4.22 3.76
C PRO A 293 11.17 5.55 4.50
N ALA A 294 12.28 5.69 5.23
CA ALA A 294 12.57 6.93 5.95
C ALA A 294 12.68 8.13 5.00
N ILE A 295 13.41 7.94 3.90
CA ILE A 295 13.61 8.96 2.86
C ILE A 295 12.29 9.24 2.13
N LEU A 296 11.63 8.20 1.62
CA LEU A 296 10.45 8.35 0.76
C LEU A 296 9.25 8.97 1.49
N TYR A 297 9.04 8.61 2.76
CA TYR A 297 7.90 9.10 3.55
C TYR A 297 8.27 10.22 4.54
N GLY A 298 9.54 10.64 4.58
CA GLY A 298 10.00 11.71 5.47
C GLY A 298 9.80 11.38 6.95
N PHE A 299 10.25 10.21 7.38
CA PHE A 299 10.38 9.91 8.80
C PHE A 299 11.67 10.54 9.34
N GLY A 300 11.63 10.99 10.61
CA GLY A 300 12.80 11.54 11.28
C GLY A 300 13.94 10.52 11.41
N ALA A 301 15.14 11.02 11.72
CA ALA A 301 16.27 10.15 12.04
C ALA A 301 15.93 9.22 13.21
N ILE A 302 16.34 7.97 13.12
CA ILE A 302 16.21 7.01 14.22
C ILE A 302 17.27 7.40 15.24
N GLU A 303 16.85 7.87 16.41
CA GLU A 303 17.74 7.96 17.56
C GLU A 303 18.22 6.53 17.86
N GLN A 304 19.52 6.29 17.67
CA GLN A 304 20.09 5.03 18.13
C GLN A 304 20.10 5.08 19.65
N GLU A 305 19.30 4.23 20.30
CA GLU A 305 19.49 3.96 21.72
C GLU A 305 20.94 3.48 21.90
N LYS A 306 21.68 4.24 22.72
CA LYS A 306 23.07 3.94 23.11
C LYS A 306 23.14 2.72 24.01
#